data_AF-A0A163HVR2-F1
#
_entry.id   AF-A0A163HVR2-F1
#
_cell.length_a   1.000
_cell.length_b   1.000
_cell.length_c   1.000
_cell.angle_alpha   90.00
_cell.angle_beta   90.00
_cell.angle_gamma   90.00
#
_symmetry.space_group_name_H-M   'P 1'
#
loop_
_entity.id
_entity.type
_entity.pdbx_description
1 polymer ?
#
loop_
_entity_poly.entity_id
_entity_poly.type
_entity_poly.pdbx_seq_one_letter_code
_entity_poly.pdbx_strand_id
1 'polypeptide(L)' 'MNYDERLNKMESQIIELKFQLKIMQSIVMCKPPEWAEAALKTARENGMHESPYGGGLDYYRLISYLNAKGIL' A
#
# COMPACT_ATOMS: atom_id res chain seq x y z
N MET A 1 -19.04 -1.10 35.20
CA MET A 1 -17.81 -0.79 34.45
C MET A 1 -17.55 0.69 34.61
N ASN A 2 -16.47 1.04 35.31
CA ASN A 2 -16.08 2.42 35.57
C ASN A 2 -15.72 3.13 34.26
N TYR A 3 -15.88 4.46 34.19
CA TYR A 3 -15.48 5.26 33.04
C TYR A 3 -14.01 5.08 32.68
N ASP A 4 -13.14 4.98 33.69
CA ASP A 4 -11.70 4.73 33.51
C ASP A 4 -11.42 3.35 32.89
N GLU A 5 -12.20 2.32 33.27
CA GLU A 5 -12.07 0.99 32.68
C GLU A 5 -12.49 0.98 31.20
N ARG A 6 -13.50 1.78 30.83
CA ARG A 6 -13.94 1.91 29.44
C ARG A 6 -12.91 2.66 28.60
N LEU A 7 -12.33 3.73 29.15
CA LEU A 7 -11.25 4.49 28.52
C LEU A 7 -10.02 3.60 28.26
N ASN A 8 -9.53 2.92 29.29
CA ASN A 8 -8.38 2.02 29.17
C ASN A 8 -8.62 0.89 28.17
N LYS A 9 -9.84 0.34 28.13
CA LYS A 9 -10.22 -0.68 27.15
C LYS A 9 -10.23 -0.11 25.72
N MET A 10 -10.78 1.08 25.52
CA MET A 10 -10.80 1.74 24.20
C MET A 10 -9.39 2.08 23.72
N GLU A 11 -8.52 2.60 24.59
CA GLU A 11 -7.13 2.89 24.25
C GLU A 11 -6.36 1.62 23.85
N SER A 12 -6.55 0.54 24.61
CA SER A 12 -5.94 -0.76 24.30
C SER A 12 -6.40 -1.28 22.94
N GLN A 13 -7.70 -1.18 22.63
CA GLN A 13 -8.25 -1.56 21.33
C GLN A 13 -7.72 -0.69 20.18
N ILE A 14 -7.52 0.62 20.41
CA ILE A 14 -6.94 1.52 19.41
C ILE A 14 -5.48 1.13 19.12
N ILE A 15 -4.70 0.79 20.14
CA ILE A 15 -3.31 0.35 19.97
C ILE A 15 -3.26 -0.95 19.16
N GLU A 16 -4.12 -1.91 19.48
CA GLU A 16 -4.21 -3.18 18.77
C GLU A 16 -4.61 -2.98 17.30
N LEU A 17 -5.63 -2.16 17.03
CA LEU A 17 -6.06 -1.83 15.67
C LEU A 17 -4.95 -1.12 14.87
N LYS A 18 -4.23 -0.18 15.48
CA LYS A 18 -3.08 0.49 14.84
C LYS A 18 -1.97 -0.50 14.50
N PHE A 19 -1.70 -1.46 15.38
CA PHE A 19 -0.70 -2.50 15.15
C PHE A 19 -1.13 -3.43 13.99
N GLN A 20 -2.37 -3.91 13.99
CA GLN A 20 -2.90 -4.73 12.91
C GLN A 20 -2.88 -4.00 11.56
N LEU A 21 -3.27 -2.73 11.52
CA LEU A 21 -3.20 -1.89 10.32
C LEU A 21 -1.76 -1.76 9.80
N LYS A 22 -0.78 -1.53 10.69
CA LYS A 22 0.62 -1.42 10.29
C LYS A 22 1.15 -2.72 9.69
N ILE A 23 0.77 -3.87 10.25
CA ILE A 23 1.12 -5.18 9.68
C ILE A 23 0.47 -5.36 8.31
N MET A 24 -0.84 -5.10 8.18
CA MET A 24 -1.53 -5.22 6.88
C MET A 24 -0.90 -4.31 5.83
N GLN A 25 -0.57 -3.07 6.19
CA GLN A 25 0.12 -2.14 5.31
C GLN A 25 1.49 -2.68 4.86
N SER A 26 2.25 -3.32 5.75
CA SER A 26 3.54 -3.92 5.38
C SER A 26 3.41 -5.11 4.42
N ILE A 27 2.28 -5.82 4.44
CA ILE A 27 1.99 -6.94 3.55
C ILE A 27 1.51 -6.44 2.19
N VAL A 28 0.63 -5.44 2.18
CA VAL A 28 0.02 -4.90 0.95
C VAL A 28 0.96 -3.95 0.21
N MET A 29 1.73 -3.14 0.94
CA MET A 29 2.75 -2.25 0.35
C MET A 29 4.04 -3.03 0.08
N CYS A 30 3.99 -3.89 -0.94
CA CYS A 30 5.21 -4.47 -1.47
C CYS A 30 6.04 -3.39 -2.17
N LYS A 31 7.35 -3.36 -1.85
CA LYS A 31 8.30 -2.59 -2.66
C LYS A 31 8.14 -3.01 -4.12
N PRO A 32 8.14 -2.05 -5.06
CA PRO A 32 8.15 -2.37 -6.47
C PRO A 32 9.32 -3.33 -6.76
N PRO A 33 9.09 -4.44 -7.44
CA PRO A 33 10.18 -5.28 -7.91
C PRO A 33 10.98 -4.54 -8.99
N GLU A 34 12.27 -4.81 -9.10
CA GLU A 34 13.19 -4.09 -10.00
C GLU A 34 12.72 -4.08 -11.46
N TRP A 35 12.10 -5.17 -11.93
CA TRP A 35 11.56 -5.26 -13.29
C TRP A 35 10.40 -4.29 -13.58
N ALA A 36 9.74 -3.76 -12.54
CA ALA A 36 8.63 -2.81 -12.69
C ALA A 36 9.09 -1.34 -12.63
N GLU A 37 10.34 -1.07 -12.28
CA GLU A 37 10.83 0.28 -11.99
C GLU A 37 10.79 1.21 -13.21
N ALA A 38 11.19 0.71 -14.38
CA ALA A 38 11.12 1.47 -15.63
C ALA A 38 9.68 1.87 -15.98
N ALA A 39 8.74 0.92 -15.86
CA ALA A 39 7.34 1.13 -16.18
C ALA A 39 6.65 2.09 -15.18
N LEU A 40 7.04 2.03 -13.90
CA LEU A 40 6.59 3.00 -12.89
C LEU A 40 7.13 4.39 -13.15
N LYS A 41 8.39 4.51 -13.60
CA LYS A 41 8.98 5.78 -13.98
C LYS A 41 8.19 6.43 -15.12
N THR A 42 7.92 5.70 -16.20
CA THR A 42 7.16 6.26 -17.33
C THR A 42 5.72 6.59 -16.94
N ALA A 43 5.08 5.78 -16.10
CA ALA A 43 3.74 6.07 -15.58
C ALA A 43 3.73 7.38 -14.76
N ARG A 44 4.73 7.61 -13.90
CA ARG A 44 4.87 8.86 -13.12
C ARG A 44 5.13 10.08 -14.00
N GLU A 45 5.97 9.93 -15.03
CA GLU A 45 6.26 11.00 -16.00
C GLU A 45 5.01 11.40 -16.80
N ASN A 46 4.08 10.46 -17.02
CA ASN A 46 2.77 10.71 -17.64
C ASN A 46 1.67 11.14 -16.64
N GLY A 47 2.03 11.44 -15.38
CA GLY A 47 1.10 11.95 -14.38
C GLY A 47 0.26 10.89 -13.65
N MET A 48 0.60 9.60 -13.78
CA MET A 48 -0.01 8.56 -12.94
C MET A 48 0.66 8.50 -11.56
N HIS A 49 -0.17 8.43 -10.53
CA HIS A 49 0.28 8.33 -9.14
C HIS A 49 -0.13 7.00 -8.55
N GLU A 50 0.79 6.40 -7.78
CA GLU A 50 0.49 5.20 -7.01
C GLU A 50 -0.57 5.52 -5.94
N SER A 51 -1.44 4.55 -5.69
CA SER A 51 -2.35 4.62 -4.55
C SER A 51 -1.56 4.75 -3.24
N PRO A 52 -2.00 5.60 -2.29
CA PRO A 52 -1.38 5.68 -0.97
C PRO A 52 -1.47 4.37 -0.17
N TYR A 53 -2.27 3.39 -0.64
CA TYR A 53 -2.38 2.05 -0.06
C TYR A 53 -1.46 1.01 -0.71
N GLY A 54 -0.58 1.45 -1.62
CA GLY A 54 0.37 0.59 -2.34
C GLY A 54 -0.23 -0.07 -3.59
N GLY A 55 0.64 -0.33 -4.57
CA GLY A 55 0.32 -1.14 -5.74
C GLY A 55 0.45 -2.62 -5.40
N GLY A 56 -0.63 -3.39 -5.53
CA GLY A 56 -0.55 -4.84 -5.40
C GLY A 56 0.32 -5.48 -6.50
N LEU A 57 0.67 -6.76 -6.34
CA LEU A 57 1.42 -7.51 -7.36
C LEU A 57 0.78 -7.42 -8.76
N ASP A 58 -0.55 -7.41 -8.82
CA ASP A 58 -1.30 -7.29 -10.07
C ASP A 58 -1.20 -5.90 -10.70
N TYR A 59 -1.09 -4.85 -9.90
CA TYR A 59 -0.84 -3.49 -10.41
C TYR A 59 0.52 -3.39 -11.10
N TYR A 60 1.58 -3.94 -10.50
CA TYR A 60 2.91 -3.92 -11.10
C TYR A 60 2.98 -4.80 -12.36
N ARG A 61 2.33 -5.97 -12.35
CA ARG A 61 2.21 -6.83 -13.54
C ARG A 61 1.51 -6.10 -14.70
N LEU A 62 0.43 -5.39 -14.40
CA LEU A 62 -0.29 -4.60 -15.39
C LEU A 62 0.59 -3.48 -15.96
N ILE A 63 1.25 -2.71 -15.09
CA ILE A 63 2.10 -1.60 -15.52
C ILE A 63 3.28 -2.08 -16.37
N SER A 64 3.97 -3.16 -15.98
CA SER A 64 5.05 -3.70 -16.80
C SER A 64 4.56 -4.32 -18.10
N TYR A 65 3.36 -4.90 -18.12
CA TYR A 65 2.75 -5.37 -19.36
C TYR A 65 2.47 -4.21 -20.32
N LEU A 66 1.91 -3.11 -19.83
CA LEU A 66 1.62 -1.92 -20.64
C LEU A 66 2.90 -1.28 -21.18
N ASN A 67 3.96 -1.22 -20.36
CA ASN A 67 5.27 -0.73 -20.78
C ASN A 67 5.93 -1.66 -21.82
N ALA A 68 5.84 -2.97 -21.66
CA ALA A 68 6.29 -3.93 -22.67
C ALA A 68 5.53 -3.82 -24.02
N LYS A 69 4.33 -3.20 -23.99
CA LYS A 69 3.53 -2.89 -25.19
C LYS A 69 3.77 -1.48 -25.74
N GLY A 70 4.60 -0.65 -25.09
CA GLY A 70 4.84 0.74 -25.47
C GLY A 70 3.60 1.63 -25.34
N ILE A 71 2.63 1.22 -24.52
CA ILE A 71 1.41 2.00 -24.22
C ILE A 71 1.69 3.02 -23.12
N LEU A 72 2.53 2.61 -22.16
CA LEU A 72 3.13 3.43 -21.12
C LEU A 72 4.64 3.41 -21.28
#